data_AF-A0A1W2AVM4-F1
#
_entry.id   AF-A0A1W2AVM4-F1
#
_cell.length_a   1.000
_cell.length_b   1.000
_cell.length_c   1.000
_cell.angle_alpha   90.00
_cell.angle_beta   90.00
_cell.angle_gamma   90.00
#
_symmetry.space_group_name_H-M   'P 1'
#
loop_
_entity.id
_entity.type
_entity.pdbx_description
1 polymer ?
#
loop_
_entity_poly.entity_id
_entity_poly.type
_entity_poly.pdbx_seq_one_letter_code
_entity_poly.pdbx_strand_id
1 'polypeptide(L)'
;MEPTQWWGDSGTGVGELFGISAERSGVPGAQLAVHTDGGTVSVPYGLVEHTGGDKVGPGTMFPLGSATKSFTATVAMQLVADGDVELDVPMADHMPELARARSRALREITLRQALSHTGGLVSDYEATDVVSLRGYVRALLDRPDVWVPGSGFSYSNTGYVLVGSLIEELTGLSWWEAVESFVVEPLGLRVARLDASGMAVPHVLTNPVDVDLPAGWEPAGGLAATAESLVEFVLAHLDGRVLPDEYARLMREPVAAKPFGIADGWGLGWATHGSWFGHDGTLAGTSCSIRAHAESRTVVALVTNGSTGLDLWTELAGAWGIGSYAPPSVDECPVDASELLGEYFNDSTCFTVREQSDGLELTDGTGFTAAFAVGDDDLFKLVDSAGTGFAHVGRFLRDDAGRVAALQFSGRIARRVRS
;
A
#
# COMPACT_ATOMS: atom_id res chain seq x y z
N MET A 1 8.91 -16.34 19.19
CA MET A 1 7.84 -17.28 19.60
C MET A 1 7.43 -18.00 18.33
N GLU A 2 7.39 -19.33 18.32
CA GLU A 2 6.95 -20.05 17.10
C GLU A 2 5.45 -19.76 16.85
N PRO A 3 4.98 -19.62 15.59
CA PRO A 3 3.55 -19.34 15.30
C PRO A 3 2.57 -20.33 15.96
N THR A 4 3.02 -21.54 16.25
CA THR A 4 2.26 -22.58 16.96
C THR A 4 2.00 -22.26 18.44
N GLN A 5 2.78 -21.35 19.05
CA GLN A 5 2.65 -20.94 20.45
C GLN A 5 1.67 -19.77 20.66
N TRP A 6 1.16 -19.12 19.60
CA TRP A 6 0.08 -18.14 19.70
C TRP A 6 -1.22 -18.77 20.22
N TRP A 7 -1.33 -20.08 20.03
CA TRP A 7 -2.45 -20.91 20.40
C TRP A 7 -2.15 -21.52 21.77
N GLY A 8 -2.77 -21.00 22.84
CA GLY A 8 -3.12 -21.88 23.95
C GLY A 8 -4.01 -23.01 23.42
N ASP A 9 -4.10 -24.15 24.12
CA ASP A 9 -4.77 -25.40 23.71
C ASP A 9 -6.25 -25.27 23.20
N SER A 10 -6.82 -24.07 23.17
CA SER A 10 -8.21 -23.76 22.86
C SER A 10 -8.45 -22.54 21.95
N GLY A 11 -7.40 -21.89 21.39
CA GLY A 11 -7.57 -20.67 20.57
C GLY A 11 -8.05 -19.42 21.33
N THR A 12 -8.22 -19.52 22.66
CA THR A 12 -8.65 -18.41 23.53
C THR A 12 -7.60 -17.29 23.63
N GLY A 13 -6.32 -17.61 23.44
CA GLY A 13 -5.22 -16.62 23.55
C GLY A 13 -5.21 -15.56 22.46
N VAL A 14 -5.56 -15.91 21.22
CA VAL A 14 -5.61 -14.97 20.08
C VAL A 14 -6.73 -13.95 20.28
N GLY A 15 -7.94 -14.42 20.63
CA GLY A 15 -9.09 -13.55 20.85
C GLY A 15 -8.94 -12.65 22.07
N GLU A 16 -8.33 -13.14 23.16
CA GLU A 16 -8.11 -12.36 24.38
C GLU A 16 -7.09 -11.24 24.16
N LEU A 17 -5.91 -11.56 23.59
CA LEU A 17 -4.92 -10.53 23.27
C LEU A 17 -5.50 -9.51 22.28
N PHE A 18 -6.15 -9.97 21.21
CA PHE A 18 -6.77 -9.09 20.22
C PHE A 18 -7.78 -8.13 20.86
N GLY A 19 -8.67 -8.63 21.71
CA GLY A 19 -9.66 -7.79 22.40
C GLY A 19 -9.03 -6.74 23.31
N ILE A 20 -8.00 -7.12 24.08
CA ILE A 20 -7.27 -6.21 24.98
C ILE A 20 -6.53 -5.15 24.16
N SER A 21 -5.81 -5.53 23.11
CA SER A 21 -5.08 -4.60 22.25
C SER A 21 -6.05 -3.66 21.52
N ALA A 22 -7.18 -4.17 21.00
CA ALA A 22 -8.18 -3.37 20.34
C ALA A 22 -8.80 -2.31 21.26
N GLU A 23 -9.11 -2.68 22.51
CA GLU A 23 -9.59 -1.73 23.53
C GLU A 23 -8.54 -0.67 23.84
N ARG A 24 -7.27 -1.07 24.02
CA ARG A 24 -6.17 -0.16 24.33
C ARG A 24 -5.86 0.82 23.19
N SER A 25 -5.92 0.38 21.94
CA SER A 25 -5.75 1.23 20.77
C SER A 25 -6.97 2.12 20.50
N GLY A 26 -8.12 1.84 21.11
CA GLY A 26 -9.34 2.62 20.91
C GLY A 26 -9.91 2.50 19.49
N VAL A 27 -9.76 1.34 18.84
CA VAL A 27 -10.35 1.11 17.52
C VAL A 27 -11.87 0.95 17.65
N PRO A 28 -12.71 1.61 16.82
CA PRO A 28 -14.17 1.48 16.94
C PRO A 28 -14.69 0.08 16.63
N GLY A 29 -14.10 -0.57 15.63
CA GLY A 29 -14.48 -1.88 15.14
C GLY A 29 -13.38 -2.51 14.28
N ALA A 30 -13.26 -3.84 14.36
CA ALA A 30 -12.21 -4.57 13.67
C ALA A 30 -12.60 -6.03 13.41
N GLN A 31 -11.91 -6.66 12.46
CA GLN A 31 -11.83 -8.10 12.32
C GLN A 31 -10.37 -8.52 12.22
N LEU A 32 -9.99 -9.53 12.99
CA LEU A 32 -8.72 -10.23 12.86
C LEU A 32 -8.98 -11.65 12.37
N ALA A 33 -8.30 -12.08 11.31
CA ALA A 33 -8.25 -13.48 10.90
C ALA A 33 -6.81 -13.99 10.90
N VAL A 34 -6.61 -15.18 11.46
CA VAL A 34 -5.31 -15.85 11.57
C VAL A 34 -5.45 -17.28 11.09
N HIS A 35 -4.62 -17.67 10.13
CA HIS A 35 -4.45 -19.05 9.68
C HIS A 35 -3.07 -19.58 10.07
N THR A 36 -3.05 -20.81 10.57
CA THR A 36 -1.84 -21.61 10.81
C THR A 36 -2.11 -23.07 10.44
N ASP A 37 -1.15 -23.96 10.65
CA ASP A 37 -1.34 -25.41 10.53
C ASP A 37 -2.52 -25.95 11.35
N GLY A 38 -2.91 -25.26 12.43
CA GLY A 38 -4.06 -25.61 13.27
C GLY A 38 -5.42 -25.20 12.70
N GLY A 39 -5.46 -24.49 11.57
CA GLY A 39 -6.67 -23.97 10.94
C GLY A 39 -6.77 -22.44 10.97
N THR A 40 -7.95 -21.94 10.56
CA THR A 40 -8.27 -20.51 10.52
C THR A 40 -9.19 -20.13 11.69
N VAL A 41 -8.87 -19.04 12.37
CA VAL A 41 -9.76 -18.37 13.33
C VAL A 41 -9.99 -16.93 12.89
N SER A 42 -11.24 -16.48 13.00
CA SER A 42 -11.67 -15.11 12.70
C SER A 42 -12.40 -14.54 13.92
N VAL A 43 -11.97 -13.37 14.38
CA VAL A 43 -12.46 -12.72 15.60
C VAL A 43 -12.92 -11.29 15.26
N PRO A 44 -14.21 -10.97 15.40
CA PRO A 44 -14.69 -9.60 15.30
C PRO A 44 -14.54 -8.85 16.63
N TYR A 45 -14.42 -7.53 16.56
CA TYR A 45 -14.40 -6.62 17.70
C TYR A 45 -15.20 -5.35 17.40
N GLY A 46 -15.86 -4.79 18.42
CA GLY A 46 -16.45 -3.46 18.37
C GLY A 46 -17.69 -3.34 17.48
N LEU A 47 -17.89 -2.16 16.92
CA LEU A 47 -19.09 -1.73 16.21
C LEU A 47 -18.80 -1.33 14.76
N VAL A 48 -19.80 -1.53 13.89
CA VAL A 48 -19.80 -1.07 12.49
C VAL A 48 -19.69 0.46 12.43
N GLU A 49 -20.27 1.15 13.41
CA GLU A 49 -20.23 2.60 13.63
C GLU A 49 -20.08 2.89 15.12
N HIS A 50 -19.17 3.80 15.50
CA HIS A 50 -18.70 3.97 16.88
C HIS A 50 -19.82 4.24 17.90
N THR A 51 -20.90 4.93 17.51
CA THR A 51 -22.06 5.20 18.37
C THR A 51 -23.35 4.69 17.74
N GLY A 52 -24.05 3.79 18.43
CA GLY A 52 -25.40 3.35 18.03
C GLY A 52 -25.48 2.38 16.85
N GLY A 53 -24.36 1.81 16.41
CA GLY A 53 -24.30 0.84 15.32
C GLY A 53 -24.44 -0.64 15.74
N ASP A 54 -24.61 -1.50 14.74
CA ASP A 54 -24.55 -2.94 14.90
C ASP A 54 -23.14 -3.40 15.31
N LYS A 55 -23.06 -4.55 15.99
CA LYS A 55 -21.77 -5.19 16.26
C LYS A 55 -21.11 -5.59 14.94
N VAL A 56 -19.79 -5.46 14.87
CA VAL A 56 -19.02 -6.10 13.80
C VAL A 56 -19.28 -7.61 13.86
N GLY A 57 -19.68 -8.18 12.73
CA GLY A 57 -19.91 -9.62 12.58
C GLY A 57 -18.96 -10.20 11.52
N PRO A 58 -18.93 -11.54 11.33
CA PRO A 58 -18.06 -12.18 10.35
C PRO A 58 -18.28 -11.70 8.90
N GLY A 59 -19.48 -11.21 8.58
CA GLY A 59 -19.83 -10.70 7.27
C GLY A 59 -19.65 -9.19 7.07
N THR A 60 -19.19 -8.45 8.08
CA THR A 60 -18.95 -7.00 7.96
C THR A 60 -17.71 -6.78 7.09
N MET A 61 -17.85 -6.05 5.98
CA MET A 61 -16.72 -5.71 5.11
C MET A 61 -16.11 -4.37 5.50
N PHE A 62 -14.81 -4.25 5.31
CA PHE A 62 -14.05 -3.04 5.62
C PHE A 62 -13.32 -2.57 4.36
N PRO A 63 -13.37 -1.27 4.02
CA PRO A 63 -12.51 -0.70 2.99
C PRO A 63 -11.05 -1.11 3.18
N LEU A 64 -10.43 -1.61 2.13
CA LEU A 64 -9.07 -2.15 2.16
C LEU A 64 -8.02 -1.08 1.90
N GLY A 65 -8.41 0.03 1.27
CA GLY A 65 -7.48 0.97 0.68
C GLY A 65 -6.47 0.25 -0.20
N SER A 66 -5.19 0.59 -0.04
CA SER A 66 -4.12 0.10 -0.90
C SER A 66 -3.91 -1.42 -0.95
N ALA A 67 -4.42 -2.20 0.01
CA ALA A 67 -4.38 -3.66 -0.10
C ALA A 67 -5.16 -4.19 -1.33
N THR A 68 -6.08 -3.39 -1.89
CA THR A 68 -6.72 -3.61 -3.20
C THR A 68 -5.74 -3.94 -4.32
N LYS A 69 -4.54 -3.35 -4.29
CA LYS A 69 -3.51 -3.56 -5.31
C LYS A 69 -3.13 -5.02 -5.49
N SER A 70 -3.15 -5.81 -4.41
CA SER A 70 -2.87 -7.24 -4.49
C SER A 70 -3.88 -8.00 -5.36
N PHE A 71 -5.16 -7.60 -5.37
CA PHE A 71 -6.19 -8.16 -6.24
C PHE A 71 -5.97 -7.75 -7.70
N THR A 72 -5.74 -6.45 -7.95
CA THR A 72 -5.42 -5.93 -9.28
C THR A 72 -4.17 -6.60 -9.86
N ALA A 73 -3.12 -6.77 -9.06
CA ALA A 73 -1.90 -7.46 -9.45
C ALA A 73 -2.17 -8.94 -9.76
N THR A 74 -3.03 -9.59 -8.99
CA THR A 74 -3.40 -11.01 -9.22
C THR A 74 -4.06 -11.19 -10.58
N VAL A 75 -5.05 -10.36 -10.92
CA VAL A 75 -5.71 -10.40 -12.23
C VAL A 75 -4.71 -10.14 -13.36
N ALA A 76 -3.87 -9.11 -13.22
CA ALA A 76 -2.84 -8.84 -14.22
C ALA A 76 -1.87 -10.02 -14.41
N MET A 77 -1.50 -10.70 -13.32
CA MET A 77 -0.61 -11.86 -13.37
C MET A 77 -1.29 -13.13 -13.90
N GLN A 78 -2.61 -13.27 -13.76
CA GLN A 78 -3.39 -14.31 -14.45
C GLN A 78 -3.30 -14.11 -15.97
N LEU A 79 -3.48 -12.88 -16.45
CA LEU A 79 -3.33 -12.54 -17.88
C LEU A 79 -1.91 -12.79 -18.39
N VAL A 80 -0.88 -12.57 -17.57
CA VAL A 80 0.50 -12.94 -17.89
C VAL A 80 0.65 -14.46 -17.98
N ALA A 81 0.05 -15.21 -17.05
CA ALA A 81 0.11 -16.67 -17.04
C ALA A 81 -0.59 -17.30 -18.27
N ASP A 82 -1.66 -16.66 -18.74
CA ASP A 82 -2.40 -17.08 -19.93
C ASP A 82 -1.72 -16.63 -21.25
N GLY A 83 -0.72 -15.75 -21.16
CA GLY A 83 0.05 -15.27 -22.31
C GLY A 83 -0.59 -14.09 -23.05
N ASP A 84 -1.60 -13.45 -22.46
CA ASP A 84 -2.31 -12.29 -23.04
C ASP A 84 -1.46 -11.01 -23.00
N VAL A 85 -0.51 -10.94 -22.06
CA VAL A 85 0.43 -9.83 -21.92
C VAL A 85 1.77 -10.28 -21.35
N GLU A 86 2.85 -9.65 -21.80
CA GLU A 86 4.20 -9.91 -21.30
C GLU A 86 4.62 -8.88 -20.25
N LEU A 87 5.33 -9.33 -19.20
CA LEU A 87 5.74 -8.47 -18.08
C LEU A 87 6.70 -7.35 -18.48
N ASP A 88 7.56 -7.60 -19.47
CA ASP A 88 8.72 -6.78 -19.81
C ASP A 88 8.58 -6.07 -21.17
N VAL A 89 7.38 -6.14 -21.77
CA VAL A 89 7.01 -5.40 -22.97
C VAL A 89 6.32 -4.09 -22.58
N PRO A 90 6.52 -2.98 -23.32
CA PRO A 90 5.83 -1.74 -23.04
C PRO A 90 4.30 -1.91 -23.08
N MET A 91 3.60 -1.39 -22.06
CA MET A 91 2.13 -1.40 -22.02
C MET A 91 1.50 -0.65 -23.20
N ALA A 92 2.26 0.23 -23.85
CA ALA A 92 1.85 0.95 -25.04
C ALA A 92 1.50 0.05 -26.25
N ASP A 93 1.98 -1.21 -26.26
CA ASP A 93 1.64 -2.18 -27.31
C ASP A 93 0.16 -2.60 -27.25
N HIS A 94 -0.45 -2.55 -26.06
CA HIS A 94 -1.87 -2.78 -25.85
C HIS A 94 -2.65 -1.46 -25.68
N MET A 95 -2.01 -0.42 -25.15
CA MET A 95 -2.61 0.89 -24.88
C MET A 95 -1.94 1.99 -25.74
N PRO A 96 -2.24 2.07 -27.05
CA PRO A 96 -1.49 2.90 -28.00
C PRO A 96 -1.54 4.42 -27.72
N GLU A 97 -2.48 4.91 -26.91
CA GLU A 97 -2.46 6.28 -26.40
C GLU A 97 -1.20 6.59 -25.58
N LEU A 98 -0.64 5.62 -24.86
CA LEU A 98 0.55 5.81 -24.04
C LEU A 98 1.77 6.18 -24.89
N ALA A 99 1.88 5.66 -26.12
CA ALA A 99 2.97 5.98 -27.04
C ALA A 99 3.03 7.47 -27.42
N ARG A 100 1.94 8.22 -27.21
CA ARG A 100 1.85 9.66 -27.46
C ARG A 100 2.09 10.51 -26.22
N ALA A 101 2.30 9.89 -25.05
CA ALA A 101 2.53 10.63 -23.82
C ALA A 101 3.80 11.48 -23.92
N ARG A 102 3.79 12.65 -23.28
CA ARG A 102 4.96 13.53 -23.12
C ARG A 102 6.04 12.86 -22.26
N SER A 103 5.62 12.18 -21.20
CA SER A 103 6.45 11.42 -20.28
C SER A 103 7.13 10.24 -20.99
N ARG A 104 8.44 10.06 -20.77
CA ARG A 104 9.14 8.86 -21.25
C ARG A 104 8.71 7.64 -20.44
N ALA A 105 8.48 7.82 -19.15
CA ALA A 105 7.96 6.80 -18.26
C ALA A 105 6.67 6.18 -18.80
N LEU A 106 5.67 6.98 -19.14
CA LEU A 106 4.40 6.49 -19.67
C LEU A 106 4.55 5.77 -21.03
N ARG A 107 5.46 6.22 -21.90
CA ARG A 107 5.68 5.57 -23.20
C ARG A 107 6.35 4.20 -23.09
N GLU A 108 7.24 4.03 -22.12
CA GLU A 108 8.12 2.86 -22.01
C GLU A 108 7.76 1.94 -20.83
N ILE A 109 6.77 2.32 -20.00
CA ILE A 109 6.41 1.54 -18.81
C ILE A 109 5.99 0.13 -19.19
N THR A 110 6.54 -0.83 -18.46
CA THR A 110 6.18 -2.25 -18.56
C THR A 110 5.23 -2.63 -17.41
N LEU A 111 4.50 -3.73 -17.57
CA LEU A 111 3.62 -4.24 -16.51
C LEU A 111 4.43 -4.57 -15.24
N ARG A 112 5.63 -5.13 -15.37
CA ARG A 112 6.54 -5.38 -14.24
C ARG A 112 6.84 -4.11 -13.46
N GLN A 113 7.12 -3.01 -14.16
CA GLN A 113 7.46 -1.73 -13.53
C GLN A 113 6.25 -1.08 -12.85
N ALA A 114 5.05 -1.22 -13.41
CA ALA A 114 3.83 -0.73 -12.80
C ALA A 114 3.51 -1.49 -11.49
N LEU A 115 3.54 -2.82 -11.53
CA LEU A 115 3.23 -3.68 -10.37
C LEU A 115 4.24 -3.54 -9.22
N SER A 116 5.50 -3.22 -9.55
CA SER A 116 6.60 -3.04 -8.58
C SER A 116 6.88 -1.60 -8.16
N HIS A 117 6.07 -0.64 -8.62
CA HIS A 117 6.26 0.80 -8.37
C HIS A 117 7.64 1.33 -8.81
N THR A 118 8.18 0.79 -9.91
CA THR A 118 9.46 1.22 -10.50
C THR A 118 9.26 1.96 -11.84
N GLY A 119 8.02 2.31 -12.19
CA GLY A 119 7.70 3.00 -13.44
C GLY A 119 8.18 4.44 -13.55
N GLY A 120 8.60 5.10 -12.46
CA GLY A 120 8.98 6.52 -12.47
C GLY A 120 7.82 7.51 -12.67
N LEU A 121 6.59 7.02 -12.47
CA LEU A 121 5.35 7.77 -12.60
C LEU A 121 5.09 8.70 -11.41
N VAL A 122 4.14 9.61 -11.61
CA VAL A 122 3.51 10.32 -10.49
C VAL A 122 2.88 9.33 -9.50
N SER A 123 2.97 9.63 -8.21
CA SER A 123 2.38 8.77 -7.17
C SER A 123 0.87 8.78 -7.32
N ASP A 124 0.32 9.99 -7.29
CA ASP A 124 -1.08 10.30 -7.10
C ASP A 124 -1.45 11.38 -8.10
N TYR A 125 -2.44 11.10 -8.94
CA TYR A 125 -3.04 12.10 -9.81
C TYR A 125 -4.55 12.11 -9.58
N GLU A 126 -5.08 13.26 -9.19
CA GLU A 126 -6.51 13.48 -9.02
C GLU A 126 -7.04 14.15 -10.29
N ALA A 127 -7.62 13.34 -11.16
CA ALA A 127 -8.21 13.84 -12.38
C ALA A 127 -9.61 14.40 -12.07
N THR A 128 -9.76 15.72 -12.16
CA THR A 128 -11.09 16.36 -12.10
C THR A 128 -11.88 15.99 -13.38
N ASP A 129 -13.18 15.69 -13.25
CA ASP A 129 -14.09 15.36 -14.35
C ASP A 129 -13.80 14.07 -15.14
N VAL A 130 -13.04 13.15 -14.57
CA VAL A 130 -12.81 11.81 -15.14
C VAL A 130 -13.75 10.79 -14.49
N VAL A 131 -14.44 10.01 -15.31
CA VAL A 131 -15.40 8.98 -14.86
C VAL A 131 -15.02 7.56 -15.31
N SER A 132 -13.85 7.37 -15.91
CA SER A 132 -13.38 6.07 -16.42
C SER A 132 -11.86 5.94 -16.36
N LEU A 133 -11.35 4.71 -16.26
CA LEU A 133 -9.91 4.45 -16.25
C LEU A 133 -9.26 4.98 -17.54
N ARG A 134 -9.88 4.79 -18.70
CA ARG A 134 -9.39 5.36 -19.95
C ARG A 134 -9.33 6.89 -19.96
N GLY A 135 -10.32 7.56 -19.35
CA GLY A 135 -10.29 9.00 -19.15
C GLY A 135 -9.12 9.44 -18.28
N TYR A 136 -8.84 8.66 -17.23
CA TYR A 136 -7.70 8.89 -16.32
C TYR A 136 -6.38 8.78 -17.06
N VAL A 137 -6.20 7.71 -17.85
CA VAL A 137 -5.00 7.51 -18.68
C VAL A 137 -4.77 8.68 -19.64
N ARG A 138 -5.83 9.19 -20.28
CA ARG A 138 -5.73 10.36 -21.18
C ARG A 138 -5.27 11.61 -20.45
N ALA A 139 -5.75 11.83 -19.22
CA ALA A 139 -5.38 12.99 -18.41
C ALA A 139 -3.92 12.92 -17.90
N LEU A 140 -3.30 11.73 -17.89
CA LEU A 140 -1.88 11.54 -17.58
C LEU A 140 -0.93 11.87 -18.75
N LEU A 141 -1.40 11.87 -20.00
CA LEU A 141 -0.52 11.92 -21.18
C LEU A 141 0.40 13.15 -21.22
N ASP A 142 -0.02 14.28 -20.66
CA ASP A 142 0.76 15.52 -20.62
C ASP A 142 1.62 15.69 -19.37
N ARG A 143 1.56 14.74 -18.42
CA ARG A 143 2.29 14.80 -17.15
C ARG A 143 3.78 14.48 -17.34
N PRO A 144 4.67 15.13 -16.57
CA PRO A 144 6.11 14.88 -16.65
C PRO A 144 6.52 13.60 -15.90
N ASP A 145 7.73 13.12 -16.20
CA ASP A 145 8.38 12.05 -15.42
C ASP A 145 8.76 12.55 -14.02
N VAL A 146 8.45 11.76 -12.98
CA VAL A 146 8.91 12.01 -11.61
C VAL A 146 10.28 11.40 -11.37
N TRP A 147 10.57 10.25 -11.96
CA TRP A 147 11.89 9.64 -11.84
C TRP A 147 12.26 8.89 -13.10
N VAL A 148 13.51 8.43 -13.17
CA VAL A 148 13.95 7.61 -14.30
C VAL A 148 13.30 6.21 -14.16
N PRO A 149 12.54 5.73 -15.17
CA PRO A 149 11.92 4.41 -15.12
C PRO A 149 12.94 3.30 -14.83
N GLY A 150 12.59 2.38 -13.95
CA GLY A 150 13.42 1.26 -13.52
C GLY A 150 14.58 1.60 -12.58
N SER A 151 14.91 2.89 -12.37
CA SER A 151 16.10 3.26 -11.58
C SER A 151 15.86 3.37 -10.07
N GLY A 152 14.60 3.37 -9.64
CA GLY A 152 14.24 3.51 -8.23
C GLY A 152 12.79 3.15 -7.96
N PHE A 153 12.48 2.94 -6.67
CA PHE A 153 11.13 2.70 -6.19
C PHE A 153 10.46 4.03 -5.86
N SER A 154 9.27 4.26 -6.40
CA SER A 154 8.38 5.33 -5.96
C SER A 154 6.95 4.83 -6.00
N TYR A 155 6.36 4.62 -4.81
CA TYR A 155 4.99 4.14 -4.66
C TYR A 155 4.03 4.96 -5.52
N SER A 156 3.18 4.28 -6.31
CA SER A 156 2.31 4.95 -7.27
C SER A 156 0.96 4.25 -7.36
N ASN A 157 -0.09 4.98 -6.96
CA ASN A 157 -1.48 4.63 -7.22
C ASN A 157 -1.77 4.72 -8.72
N THR A 158 -1.24 5.76 -9.38
CA THR A 158 -1.33 5.96 -10.83
C THR A 158 -0.89 4.73 -11.62
N GLY A 159 0.21 4.08 -11.23
CA GLY A 159 0.68 2.84 -11.87
C GLY A 159 -0.33 1.70 -11.79
N TYR A 160 -1.06 1.58 -10.68
CA TYR A 160 -2.12 0.58 -10.52
C TYR A 160 -3.40 0.93 -11.27
N VAL A 161 -3.69 2.22 -11.45
CA VAL A 161 -4.76 2.67 -12.34
C VAL A 161 -4.45 2.31 -13.80
N LEU A 162 -3.19 2.45 -14.24
CA LEU A 162 -2.76 1.98 -15.56
C LEU A 162 -2.93 0.46 -15.71
N VAL A 163 -2.57 -0.31 -14.67
CA VAL A 163 -2.76 -1.78 -14.66
C VAL A 163 -4.25 -2.12 -14.78
N GLY A 164 -5.12 -1.43 -14.04
CA GLY A 164 -6.57 -1.58 -14.17
C GLY A 164 -7.07 -1.29 -15.59
N SER A 165 -6.59 -0.20 -16.20
CA SER A 165 -6.96 0.15 -17.58
C SER A 165 -6.45 -0.87 -18.60
N LEU A 166 -5.28 -1.49 -18.38
CA LEU A 166 -4.75 -2.56 -19.21
C LEU A 166 -5.63 -3.82 -19.10
N ILE A 167 -6.07 -4.17 -17.89
CA ILE A 167 -7.00 -5.29 -17.68
C ILE A 167 -8.29 -5.05 -18.47
N GLU A 168 -8.86 -3.85 -18.44
CA GLU A 168 -10.06 -3.53 -19.22
C GLU A 168 -9.82 -3.68 -20.73
N GLU A 169 -8.68 -3.22 -21.24
CA GLU A 169 -8.33 -3.32 -22.66
C GLU A 169 -8.16 -4.77 -23.13
N LEU A 170 -7.51 -5.61 -22.31
CA LEU A 170 -7.23 -7.01 -22.65
C LEU A 170 -8.47 -7.91 -22.54
N THR A 171 -9.29 -7.69 -21.52
CA THR A 171 -10.43 -8.58 -21.22
C THR A 171 -11.74 -8.11 -21.84
N GLY A 172 -11.88 -6.80 -22.11
CA GLY A 172 -13.15 -6.18 -22.47
C GLY A 172 -14.16 -6.07 -21.31
N LEU A 173 -13.79 -6.48 -20.11
CA LEU A 173 -14.55 -6.32 -18.88
C LEU A 173 -14.17 -4.99 -18.20
N SER A 174 -15.05 -4.42 -17.38
CA SER A 174 -14.61 -3.40 -16.43
C SER A 174 -13.62 -4.00 -15.42
N TRP A 175 -12.78 -3.17 -14.80
CA TRP A 175 -11.82 -3.66 -13.80
C TRP A 175 -12.50 -4.45 -12.68
N TRP A 176 -13.67 -3.99 -12.20
CA TRP A 176 -14.41 -4.71 -11.16
C TRP A 176 -14.91 -6.07 -11.67
N GLU A 177 -15.51 -6.12 -12.86
CA GLU A 177 -16.01 -7.39 -13.43
C GLU A 177 -14.88 -8.41 -13.61
N ALA A 178 -13.67 -7.96 -13.97
CA ALA A 178 -12.50 -8.83 -14.05
C ALA A 178 -12.04 -9.35 -12.66
N VAL A 179 -11.95 -8.48 -11.65
CA VAL A 179 -11.63 -8.88 -10.27
C VAL A 179 -12.69 -9.85 -9.72
N GLU A 180 -13.96 -9.53 -9.94
CA GLU A 180 -15.09 -10.32 -9.48
C GLU A 180 -15.06 -11.72 -10.11
N SER A 181 -14.98 -11.78 -11.44
CA SER A 181 -15.07 -13.03 -12.20
C SER A 181 -13.84 -13.93 -12.04
N PHE A 182 -12.63 -13.34 -11.94
CA PHE A 182 -11.39 -14.13 -11.99
C PHE A 182 -10.84 -14.47 -10.59
N VAL A 183 -11.25 -13.73 -9.55
CA VAL A 183 -10.72 -13.89 -8.20
C VAL A 183 -11.83 -14.09 -7.17
N VAL A 184 -12.82 -13.18 -7.12
CA VAL A 184 -13.81 -13.18 -6.02
C VAL A 184 -14.77 -14.37 -6.11
N GLU A 185 -15.45 -14.56 -7.24
CA GLU A 185 -16.42 -15.63 -7.43
C GLU A 185 -15.79 -17.03 -7.37
N PRO A 186 -14.66 -17.32 -8.05
CA PRO A 186 -14.07 -18.66 -8.04
C PRO A 186 -13.59 -19.12 -6.66
N LEU A 187 -13.19 -18.17 -5.81
CA LEU A 187 -12.72 -18.42 -4.45
C LEU A 187 -13.84 -18.26 -3.40
N GLY A 188 -15.03 -17.81 -3.79
CA GLY A 188 -16.15 -17.57 -2.88
C GLY A 188 -15.85 -16.47 -1.85
N LEU A 189 -15.06 -15.45 -2.22
CA LEU A 189 -14.64 -14.39 -1.30
C LEU A 189 -15.77 -13.40 -1.03
N ARG A 190 -15.77 -12.83 0.17
CA ARG A 190 -16.65 -11.72 0.53
C ARG A 190 -15.91 -10.39 0.32
N VAL A 191 -15.89 -9.97 -0.94
CA VAL A 191 -15.27 -8.74 -1.43
C VAL A 191 -16.31 -7.92 -2.18
N ALA A 192 -16.26 -6.59 -2.07
CA ALA A 192 -17.15 -5.69 -2.79
C ALA A 192 -16.44 -4.39 -3.17
N ARG A 193 -17.01 -3.65 -4.13
CA ARG A 193 -16.69 -2.24 -4.39
C ARG A 193 -17.18 -1.34 -3.26
N LEU A 194 -16.56 -0.19 -3.07
CA LEU A 194 -16.88 0.77 -2.00
C LEU A 194 -18.28 1.38 -2.03
N ASP A 195 -19.02 1.26 -3.13
CA ASP A 195 -20.41 1.72 -3.26
C ASP A 195 -21.44 0.68 -2.77
N ALA A 196 -21.00 -0.53 -2.38
CA ALA A 196 -21.88 -1.54 -1.82
C ALA A 196 -22.32 -1.24 -0.39
N SER A 197 -23.53 -1.70 -0.03
CA SER A 197 -24.07 -1.55 1.33
C SER A 197 -23.48 -2.55 2.33
N GLY A 198 -23.53 -2.22 3.62
CA GLY A 198 -23.19 -3.16 4.72
C GLY A 198 -21.70 -3.20 5.08
N MET A 199 -20.97 -2.12 4.77
CA MET A 199 -19.59 -1.93 5.20
C MET A 199 -19.52 -1.24 6.56
N ALA A 200 -18.38 -1.42 7.23
CA ALA A 200 -18.03 -0.61 8.39
C ALA A 200 -17.82 0.85 8.00
N VAL A 201 -18.37 1.76 8.81
CA VAL A 201 -18.21 3.21 8.65
C VAL A 201 -16.79 3.59 9.08
N PRO A 202 -15.98 4.29 8.26
CA PRO A 202 -14.65 4.75 8.66
C PRO A 202 -14.70 5.81 9.77
N HIS A 203 -13.65 5.86 10.59
CA HIS A 203 -13.50 6.88 11.62
C HIS A 203 -12.09 7.48 11.66
N VAL A 204 -12.01 8.79 11.87
CA VAL A 204 -10.80 9.43 12.37
C VAL A 204 -10.94 9.56 13.88
N LEU A 205 -10.07 8.85 14.61
CA LEU A 205 -10.31 8.50 16.02
C LEU A 205 -11.66 7.78 16.14
N THR A 206 -12.66 8.44 16.72
CA THR A 206 -14.01 7.93 16.93
C THR A 206 -15.08 8.69 16.15
N ASN A 207 -14.69 9.69 15.34
CA ASN A 207 -15.63 10.48 14.55
C ASN A 207 -15.82 9.83 13.18
N PRO A 208 -17.06 9.54 12.77
CA PRO A 208 -17.32 8.95 11.46
C PRO A 208 -16.93 9.94 10.37
N VAL A 209 -16.41 9.40 9.27
CA VAL A 209 -16.04 10.18 8.07
C VAL A 209 -16.44 9.42 6.81
N ASP A 210 -16.70 10.17 5.75
CA ASP A 210 -17.07 9.59 4.46
C ASP A 210 -15.84 8.96 3.77
N VAL A 211 -16.08 7.84 3.08
CA VAL A 211 -15.09 7.29 2.15
C VAL A 211 -15.10 8.14 0.89
N ASP A 212 -14.05 8.93 0.69
CA ASP A 212 -13.81 9.63 -0.57
C ASP A 212 -12.65 8.96 -1.31
N LEU A 213 -12.97 8.20 -2.36
CA LEU A 213 -11.98 7.64 -3.28
C LEU A 213 -12.03 8.46 -4.57
N PRO A 214 -10.91 9.09 -4.98
CA PRO A 214 -10.87 9.82 -6.23
C PRO A 214 -11.30 8.96 -7.42
N ALA A 215 -12.02 9.55 -8.36
CA ALA A 215 -12.52 8.82 -9.53
C ALA A 215 -11.38 8.20 -10.34
N GLY A 216 -11.53 6.93 -10.71
CA GLY A 216 -10.53 6.16 -11.43
C GLY A 216 -9.48 5.47 -10.55
N TRP A 217 -9.50 5.67 -9.23
CA TRP A 217 -8.56 5.02 -8.30
C TRP A 217 -9.03 3.65 -7.81
N GLU A 218 -10.15 3.14 -8.32
CA GLU A 218 -10.69 1.85 -7.90
C GLU A 218 -9.64 0.71 -7.98
N PRO A 219 -8.83 0.58 -9.04
CA PRO A 219 -7.78 -0.45 -9.12
C PRO A 219 -6.68 -0.34 -8.05
N ALA A 220 -6.52 0.83 -7.44
CA ALA A 220 -5.50 1.10 -6.44
C ALA A 220 -6.04 1.04 -5.00
N GLY A 221 -7.35 1.20 -4.79
CA GLY A 221 -7.91 1.35 -3.44
C GLY A 221 -9.40 1.07 -3.26
N GLY A 222 -10.10 0.60 -4.29
CA GLY A 222 -11.56 0.57 -4.37
C GLY A 222 -12.27 -0.69 -3.86
N LEU A 223 -11.59 -1.55 -3.11
CA LEU A 223 -12.19 -2.76 -2.56
C LEU A 223 -12.47 -2.65 -1.06
N ALA A 224 -13.50 -3.37 -0.63
CA ALA A 224 -13.76 -3.72 0.76
C ALA A 224 -13.84 -5.24 0.89
N ALA A 225 -13.37 -5.80 2.01
CA ALA A 225 -13.46 -7.24 2.27
C ALA A 225 -13.55 -7.57 3.76
N THR A 226 -13.79 -8.84 4.07
CA THR A 226 -13.63 -9.40 5.43
C THR A 226 -12.19 -9.88 5.65
N ALA A 227 -11.71 -9.89 6.90
CA ALA A 227 -10.38 -10.43 7.22
C ALA A 227 -10.22 -11.91 6.80
N GLU A 228 -11.28 -12.70 6.94
CA GLU A 228 -11.30 -14.11 6.54
C GLU A 228 -11.14 -14.28 5.02
N SER A 229 -11.76 -13.40 4.22
CA SER A 229 -11.58 -13.42 2.76
C SER A 229 -10.16 -13.06 2.35
N LEU A 230 -9.49 -12.16 3.08
CA LEU A 230 -8.09 -11.83 2.82
C LEU A 230 -7.16 -13.00 3.16
N VAL A 231 -7.44 -13.74 4.24
CA VAL A 231 -6.72 -14.97 4.56
C VAL A 231 -6.90 -16.00 3.45
N GLU A 232 -8.14 -16.26 3.02
CA GLU A 232 -8.45 -17.23 1.96
C GLU A 232 -7.81 -16.84 0.62
N PHE A 233 -7.83 -15.55 0.27
CA PHE A 233 -7.16 -15.03 -0.91
C PHE A 233 -5.64 -15.32 -0.91
N VAL A 234 -4.97 -15.12 0.21
CA VAL A 234 -3.53 -15.41 0.32
C VAL A 234 -3.26 -16.92 0.34
N LEU A 235 -4.11 -17.73 0.97
CA LEU A 235 -3.98 -19.18 0.91
C LEU A 235 -4.17 -19.70 -0.52
N ALA A 236 -5.09 -19.13 -1.30
CA ALA A 236 -5.26 -19.48 -2.70
C ALA A 236 -4.02 -19.19 -3.54
N HIS A 237 -3.24 -18.15 -3.22
CA HIS A 237 -1.91 -17.88 -3.80
C HIS A 237 -0.88 -18.94 -3.41
N LEU A 238 -0.87 -19.38 -2.13
CA LEU A 238 0.06 -20.40 -1.64
C LEU A 238 -0.27 -21.81 -2.16
N ASP A 239 -1.54 -22.06 -2.49
CA ASP A 239 -2.04 -23.34 -2.98
C ASP A 239 -2.04 -23.47 -4.51
N GLY A 240 -1.71 -22.39 -5.21
CA GLY A 240 -1.80 -22.34 -6.67
C GLY A 240 -3.24 -22.38 -7.21
N ARG A 241 -4.23 -21.99 -6.40
CA ARG A 241 -5.67 -22.03 -6.75
C ARG A 241 -6.14 -20.79 -7.51
N VAL A 242 -5.49 -19.65 -7.29
CA VAL A 242 -5.81 -18.40 -8.00
C VAL A 242 -4.87 -18.14 -9.18
N LEU A 243 -3.66 -18.69 -9.12
CA LEU A 243 -2.60 -18.47 -10.11
C LEU A 243 -1.64 -19.66 -10.06
N PRO A 244 -1.02 -20.10 -11.17
CA PRO A 244 0.00 -21.14 -11.10
C PRO A 244 1.14 -20.74 -10.16
N ASP A 245 1.66 -21.71 -9.41
CA ASP A 245 2.62 -21.52 -8.31
C ASP A 245 3.88 -20.75 -8.73
N GLU A 246 4.35 -20.91 -9.97
CA GLU A 246 5.50 -20.16 -10.49
C GLU A 246 5.25 -18.65 -10.56
N TYR A 247 4.07 -18.22 -11.03
CA TYR A 247 3.70 -16.81 -11.11
C TYR A 247 3.34 -16.25 -9.73
N ALA A 248 2.74 -17.07 -8.85
CA ALA A 248 2.48 -16.67 -7.46
C ALA A 248 3.80 -16.42 -6.70
N ARG A 249 4.83 -17.25 -6.91
CA ARG A 249 6.18 -17.00 -6.39
C ARG A 249 6.80 -15.74 -7.00
N LEU A 250 6.66 -15.55 -8.32
CA LEU A 250 7.17 -14.36 -8.99
C LEU A 250 6.57 -13.06 -8.43
N MET A 251 5.29 -13.07 -8.04
CA MET A 251 4.66 -11.90 -7.39
C MET A 251 5.31 -11.52 -6.05
N ARG A 252 5.92 -12.48 -5.34
CA ARG A 252 6.55 -12.26 -4.03
C ARG A 252 8.05 -12.02 -4.13
N GLU A 253 8.66 -12.26 -5.29
CA GLU A 253 10.10 -12.04 -5.51
C GLU A 253 10.41 -10.54 -5.57
N PRO A 254 11.24 -9.99 -4.67
CA PRO A 254 11.54 -8.57 -4.67
C PRO A 254 12.33 -8.15 -5.92
N VAL A 255 11.93 -7.02 -6.52
CA VAL A 255 12.76 -6.35 -7.52
C VAL A 255 13.98 -5.68 -6.87
N ALA A 256 14.97 -5.31 -7.69
CA ALA A 256 16.21 -4.70 -7.20
C ALA A 256 16.00 -3.33 -6.52
N ALA A 257 14.99 -2.57 -6.95
CA ALA A 257 14.70 -1.25 -6.40
C ALA A 257 14.19 -1.35 -4.96
N LYS A 258 14.77 -0.54 -4.06
CA LYS A 258 14.48 -0.59 -2.62
C LYS A 258 13.27 0.29 -2.25
N PRO A 259 12.20 -0.28 -1.65
CA PRO A 259 11.03 0.46 -1.19
C PRO A 259 11.29 1.20 0.13
N PHE A 260 12.21 2.16 0.08
CA PHE A 260 12.71 2.87 1.25
C PHE A 260 11.59 3.52 2.06
N GLY A 261 11.56 3.21 3.36
CA GLY A 261 10.61 3.78 4.31
C GLY A 261 9.30 3.01 4.44
N ILE A 262 9.07 1.94 3.67
CA ILE A 262 7.81 1.18 3.75
C ILE A 262 7.94 -0.35 3.77
N ALA A 263 9.05 -0.93 3.25
CA ALA A 263 9.26 -2.37 3.22
C ALA A 263 10.74 -2.74 3.02
N ASP A 264 11.10 -4.02 3.19
CA ASP A 264 12.46 -4.52 2.89
C ASP A 264 12.67 -4.80 1.39
N GLY A 265 11.57 -5.05 0.69
CA GLY A 265 11.52 -5.40 -0.72
C GLY A 265 10.10 -5.33 -1.25
N TRP A 266 9.97 -5.28 -2.58
CA TRP A 266 8.68 -5.20 -3.26
C TRP A 266 8.69 -6.06 -4.52
N GLY A 267 7.74 -6.99 -4.64
CA GLY A 267 7.54 -7.82 -5.81
C GLY A 267 6.49 -7.24 -6.76
N LEU A 268 5.65 -8.10 -7.33
CA LEU A 268 4.57 -7.70 -8.22
C LEU A 268 3.24 -7.72 -7.44
N GLY A 269 3.01 -6.65 -6.67
CA GLY A 269 1.82 -6.52 -5.80
C GLY A 269 1.97 -6.97 -4.36
N TRP A 270 3.14 -7.47 -3.96
CA TRP A 270 3.45 -7.83 -2.57
C TRP A 270 4.71 -7.15 -2.06
N ALA A 271 4.66 -6.62 -0.84
CA ALA A 271 5.82 -6.15 -0.10
C ALA A 271 6.43 -7.30 0.73
N THR A 272 7.73 -7.25 1.01
CA THR A 272 8.41 -8.19 1.91
C THR A 272 8.87 -7.51 3.20
N HIS A 273 8.80 -8.25 4.30
CA HIS A 273 9.15 -7.85 5.67
C HIS A 273 9.88 -9.02 6.35
N GLY A 274 11.21 -9.06 6.24
CA GLY A 274 12.00 -10.25 6.57
C GLY A 274 11.57 -11.46 5.74
N SER A 275 11.19 -12.56 6.40
CA SER A 275 10.64 -13.76 5.75
C SER A 275 9.14 -13.68 5.44
N TRP A 276 8.47 -12.59 5.83
CA TRP A 276 7.05 -12.38 5.59
C TRP A 276 6.84 -11.60 4.30
N PHE A 277 5.69 -11.79 3.67
CA PHE A 277 5.20 -10.92 2.59
C PHE A 277 3.79 -10.44 2.90
N GLY A 278 3.33 -9.39 2.23
CA GLY A 278 1.99 -8.87 2.45
C GLY A 278 1.76 -7.50 1.85
N HIS A 279 0.69 -6.85 2.27
CA HIS A 279 0.34 -5.51 1.83
C HIS A 279 -0.48 -4.79 2.91
N ASP A 280 -0.27 -3.49 3.03
CA ASP A 280 -1.03 -2.61 3.93
C ASP A 280 -1.93 -1.66 3.13
N GLY A 281 -2.97 -1.14 3.77
CA GLY A 281 -3.83 -0.16 3.14
C GLY A 281 -4.54 0.73 4.14
N THR A 282 -4.75 1.97 3.74
CA THR A 282 -5.53 2.95 4.48
C THR A 282 -6.45 3.68 3.51
N LEU A 283 -7.64 4.04 3.97
CA LEU A 283 -8.59 4.86 3.21
C LEU A 283 -9.54 5.57 4.17
N ALA A 284 -9.57 6.90 4.14
CA ALA A 284 -10.50 7.75 4.88
C ALA A 284 -10.70 7.35 6.36
N GLY A 285 -9.68 6.84 7.06
CA GLY A 285 -9.81 6.40 8.47
C GLY A 285 -10.02 4.90 8.68
N THR A 286 -9.97 4.07 7.64
CA THR A 286 -9.84 2.61 7.77
C THR A 286 -8.39 2.19 7.67
N SER A 287 -8.05 1.01 8.21
CA SER A 287 -6.78 0.35 7.93
C SER A 287 -6.96 -1.14 7.63
N CYS A 288 -6.09 -1.66 6.79
CA CYS A 288 -5.98 -3.07 6.44
C CYS A 288 -4.51 -3.48 6.49
N SER A 289 -4.20 -4.59 7.13
CA SER A 289 -2.86 -5.17 7.17
C SER A 289 -2.93 -6.66 6.86
N ILE A 290 -2.16 -7.11 5.87
CA ILE A 290 -2.05 -8.52 5.49
C ILE A 290 -0.60 -8.94 5.64
N ARG A 291 -0.33 -10.07 6.31
CA ARG A 291 0.99 -10.70 6.33
C ARG A 291 0.87 -12.21 6.17
N ALA A 292 1.81 -12.79 5.45
CA ALA A 292 1.93 -14.22 5.30
C ALA A 292 3.38 -14.69 5.31
N HIS A 293 3.59 -15.86 5.90
CA HIS A 293 4.84 -16.59 5.91
C HIS A 293 4.66 -17.85 5.07
N ALA A 294 5.26 -17.88 3.88
CA ALA A 294 5.00 -18.91 2.88
C ALA A 294 5.37 -20.32 3.36
N GLU A 295 6.51 -20.46 4.06
CA GLU A 295 7.04 -21.77 4.49
C GLU A 295 6.18 -22.42 5.56
N SER A 296 5.76 -21.66 6.58
CA SER A 296 4.88 -22.15 7.65
C SER A 296 3.40 -21.99 7.33
N ARG A 297 3.07 -21.54 6.11
CA ARG A 297 1.72 -21.24 5.64
C ARG A 297 0.91 -20.39 6.62
N THR A 298 1.56 -19.53 7.40
CA THR A 298 0.88 -18.70 8.39
C THR A 298 0.39 -17.43 7.70
N VAL A 299 -0.88 -17.06 7.91
CA VAL A 299 -1.48 -15.84 7.32
C VAL A 299 -2.21 -15.07 8.40
N VAL A 300 -2.02 -13.76 8.43
CA VAL A 300 -2.68 -12.84 9.36
C VAL A 300 -3.26 -11.68 8.57
N ALA A 301 -4.55 -11.41 8.75
CA ALA A 301 -5.22 -10.26 8.18
C ALA A 301 -5.96 -9.50 9.28
N LEU A 302 -5.73 -8.19 9.35
CA LEU A 302 -6.45 -7.27 10.22
C LEU A 302 -7.13 -6.22 9.37
N VAL A 303 -8.42 -6.00 9.57
CA VAL A 303 -9.15 -4.86 9.01
C VAL A 303 -9.83 -4.07 10.11
N THR A 304 -9.80 -2.75 10.01
CA THR A 304 -10.34 -1.83 11.02
C THR A 304 -11.08 -0.67 10.39
N ASN A 305 -12.06 -0.13 11.11
CA ASN A 305 -12.78 1.08 10.70
C ASN A 305 -12.34 2.33 11.48
N GLY A 306 -11.09 2.35 11.95
CA GLY A 306 -10.48 3.49 12.61
C GLY A 306 -8.99 3.58 12.31
N SER A 307 -8.47 4.81 12.19
CA SER A 307 -7.05 5.08 11.91
C SER A 307 -6.10 4.56 12.99
N THR A 308 -6.61 4.40 14.21
CA THR A 308 -5.93 3.73 15.35
C THR A 308 -5.67 2.24 15.10
N GLY A 309 -6.20 1.68 14.02
CA GLY A 309 -5.90 0.30 13.59
C GLY A 309 -4.43 0.07 13.25
N LEU A 310 -3.68 1.11 12.88
CA LEU A 310 -2.23 1.00 12.66
C LEU A 310 -1.46 0.73 13.96
N ASP A 311 -1.88 1.33 15.07
CA ASP A 311 -1.31 1.08 16.39
C ASP A 311 -1.65 -0.33 16.87
N LEU A 312 -2.90 -0.75 16.66
CA LEU A 312 -3.34 -2.12 16.94
C LEU A 312 -2.51 -3.14 16.16
N TRP A 313 -2.30 -2.90 14.86
CA TRP A 313 -1.45 -3.75 14.03
C TRP A 313 -0.02 -3.83 14.57
N THR A 314 0.56 -2.69 14.95
CA THR A 314 1.93 -2.62 15.48
C THR A 314 2.07 -3.44 16.76
N GLU A 315 1.12 -3.33 17.69
CA GLU A 315 1.10 -4.11 18.94
C GLU A 315 1.02 -5.62 18.65
N LEU A 316 0.07 -6.04 17.82
CA LEU A 316 -0.13 -7.46 17.49
C LEU A 316 1.07 -8.05 16.74
N ALA A 317 1.60 -7.32 15.75
CA ALA A 317 2.74 -7.77 14.98
C ALA A 317 3.98 -7.93 15.87
N GLY A 318 4.23 -6.99 16.78
CA GLY A 318 5.32 -7.07 17.76
C GLY A 318 5.15 -8.23 18.74
N ALA A 319 3.94 -8.43 19.28
CA ALA A 319 3.67 -9.51 20.23
C ALA A 319 3.82 -10.91 19.60
N TRP A 320 3.45 -11.04 18.33
CA TRP A 320 3.46 -12.31 17.61
C TRP A 320 4.72 -12.56 16.78
N GLY A 321 5.60 -11.57 16.62
CA GLY A 321 6.80 -11.68 15.78
C GLY A 321 6.47 -11.74 14.29
N ILE A 322 5.38 -11.09 13.88
CA ILE A 322 5.01 -10.94 12.48
C ILE A 322 5.96 -9.91 11.85
N GLY A 323 6.43 -10.19 10.63
CA GLY A 323 7.34 -9.31 9.91
C GLY A 323 6.79 -7.90 9.73
N SER A 324 7.58 -6.91 10.18
CA SER A 324 7.36 -5.48 10.00
C SER A 324 8.62 -4.81 9.44
N TYR A 325 8.47 -3.62 8.87
CA TYR A 325 9.61 -2.85 8.39
C TYR A 325 10.24 -2.07 9.54
N ALA A 326 11.55 -2.21 9.69
CA ALA A 326 12.33 -1.40 10.62
C ALA A 326 13.12 -0.36 9.81
N PRO A 327 12.84 0.96 9.97
CA PRO A 327 13.65 1.97 9.30
C PRO A 327 15.10 1.94 9.80
N PRO A 328 16.08 2.33 8.97
CA PRO A 328 17.47 2.41 9.39
C PRO A 328 17.64 3.46 10.50
N SER A 329 18.63 3.25 11.36
CA SER A 329 19.07 4.27 12.31
C SER A 329 19.67 5.46 11.56
N VAL A 330 19.43 6.66 12.08
CA VAL A 330 20.01 7.90 11.54
C VAL A 330 20.90 8.52 12.62
N ASP A 331 22.20 8.45 12.38
CA ASP A 331 23.23 9.05 13.22
C ASP A 331 23.44 10.50 12.76
N GLU A 332 23.08 11.45 13.62
CA GLU A 332 23.06 12.86 13.26
C GLU A 332 24.46 13.37 12.94
N CYS A 333 24.57 14.07 11.81
CA CYS A 333 25.82 14.67 11.39
C CYS A 333 25.60 16.10 10.88
N PRO A 334 26.59 17.01 11.04
CA PRO A 334 26.49 18.34 10.46
C PRO A 334 26.46 18.25 8.93
N VAL A 335 25.41 18.81 8.33
CA VAL A 335 25.27 18.93 6.86
C VAL A 335 25.10 20.39 6.46
N ASP A 336 25.48 20.72 5.23
CA ASP A 336 25.16 22.03 4.66
C ASP A 336 23.65 22.07 4.33
N ALA A 337 22.89 22.63 5.27
CA ALA A 337 21.45 22.81 5.17
C ALA A 337 21.02 23.49 3.87
N SER A 338 21.83 24.40 3.33
CA SER A 338 21.50 25.17 2.12
C SER A 338 21.35 24.29 0.88
N GLU A 339 22.03 23.14 0.83
CA GLU A 339 21.87 22.17 -0.27
C GLU A 339 20.50 21.49 -0.26
N LEU A 340 19.86 21.40 0.91
CA LEU A 340 18.64 20.64 1.17
C LEU A 340 17.37 21.50 1.03
N LEU A 341 17.50 22.82 1.20
CA LEU A 341 16.37 23.75 1.17
C LEU A 341 15.66 23.75 -0.19
N GLY A 342 14.34 23.89 -0.16
CA GLY A 342 13.52 24.08 -1.35
C GLY A 342 12.27 23.22 -1.36
N GLU A 343 11.64 23.18 -2.52
CA GLU A 343 10.40 22.46 -2.75
C GLU A 343 10.66 21.23 -3.60
N TYR A 344 10.00 20.13 -3.23
CA TYR A 344 10.10 18.82 -3.84
C TYR A 344 8.71 18.35 -4.23
N PHE A 345 8.48 18.02 -5.51
CA PHE A 345 7.16 17.67 -6.00
C PHE A 345 7.11 16.30 -6.68
N ASN A 346 5.97 15.65 -6.49
CA ASN A 346 5.47 14.53 -7.24
C ASN A 346 3.96 14.76 -7.43
N ASP A 347 3.65 15.59 -8.42
CA ASP A 347 2.30 16.11 -8.70
C ASP A 347 1.62 16.66 -7.42
N SER A 348 0.57 16.01 -6.90
CA SER A 348 -0.12 16.45 -5.67
C SER A 348 0.70 16.25 -4.38
N THR A 349 1.68 15.35 -4.38
CA THR A 349 2.62 15.20 -3.26
C THR A 349 3.66 16.31 -3.31
N CYS A 350 3.72 17.13 -2.26
CA CYS A 350 4.71 18.21 -2.12
C CYS A 350 5.44 18.06 -0.79
N PHE A 351 6.75 18.24 -0.80
CA PHE A 351 7.53 18.45 0.42
C PHE A 351 8.27 19.77 0.34
N THR A 352 8.22 20.56 1.40
CA THR A 352 9.01 21.79 1.51
C THR A 352 9.98 21.68 2.66
N VAL A 353 11.27 21.88 2.38
CA VAL A 353 12.34 21.91 3.37
C VAL A 353 12.75 23.36 3.61
N ARG A 354 12.65 23.80 4.87
CA ARG A 354 12.96 25.17 5.33
C ARG A 354 13.91 25.17 6.50
N GLU A 355 14.65 26.25 6.63
CA GLU A 355 15.41 26.59 7.82
C GLU A 355 14.52 27.34 8.81
N GLN A 356 14.58 26.96 10.08
CA GLN A 356 13.93 27.59 11.23
C GLN A 356 15.01 27.99 12.26
N SER A 357 14.63 28.76 13.29
CA SER A 357 15.58 29.25 14.31
C SER A 357 16.41 28.17 14.99
N ASP A 358 15.86 26.95 15.10
CA ASP A 358 16.44 25.84 15.85
C ASP A 358 16.73 24.60 14.99
N GLY A 359 16.74 24.72 13.65
CA GLY A 359 17.09 23.61 12.75
C GLY A 359 16.33 23.59 11.42
N LEU A 360 16.13 22.38 10.89
CA LEU A 360 15.40 22.15 9.63
C LEU A 360 13.99 21.65 9.89
N GLU A 361 13.07 22.10 9.05
CA GLU A 361 11.65 21.74 9.07
C GLU A 361 11.22 21.19 7.71
N LEU A 362 10.43 20.12 7.73
CA LEU A 362 9.78 19.52 6.57
C LEU A 362 8.27 19.68 6.71
N THR A 363 7.63 20.20 5.67
CA THR A 363 6.16 20.21 5.52
C THR A 363 5.75 19.39 4.31
N ASP A 364 4.56 18.79 4.32
CA ASP A 364 4.07 17.90 3.24
C ASP A 364 2.91 18.48 2.41
N GLY A 365 2.58 19.76 2.62
CA GLY A 365 1.47 20.43 1.94
C GLY A 365 0.07 20.05 2.42
N THR A 366 -0.09 19.04 3.29
CA THR A 366 -1.38 18.62 3.88
C THR A 366 -1.67 19.31 5.22
N GLY A 367 -0.71 20.08 5.71
CA GLY A 367 -0.72 20.68 7.04
C GLY A 367 0.15 19.93 8.04
N PHE A 368 0.73 18.78 7.67
CA PHE A 368 1.76 18.14 8.48
C PHE A 368 3.06 18.95 8.39
N THR A 369 3.71 19.10 9.54
CA THR A 369 4.95 19.84 9.73
C THR A 369 5.76 19.14 10.81
N ALA A 370 7.04 18.90 10.55
CA ALA A 370 7.93 18.27 11.51
C ALA A 370 9.35 18.85 11.40
N ALA A 371 9.99 19.06 12.55
CA ALA A 371 11.42 19.22 12.59
C ALA A 371 12.10 17.91 12.16
N PHE A 372 13.28 17.99 11.56
CA PHE A 372 14.05 16.80 11.22
C PHE A 372 15.55 17.00 11.41
N ALA A 373 16.24 15.90 11.65
CA ALA A 373 17.69 15.85 11.75
C ALA A 373 18.25 15.02 10.59
N VAL A 374 19.37 15.47 10.04
CA VAL A 374 20.06 14.80 8.93
C VAL A 374 21.21 13.98 9.47
N GLY A 375 21.37 12.79 8.92
CA GLY A 375 22.48 11.91 9.24
C GLY A 375 23.35 11.61 8.03
N ASP A 376 24.16 10.58 8.19
CA ASP A 376 24.96 9.98 7.15
C ASP A 376 24.12 9.44 5.98
N ASP A 377 24.78 9.15 4.86
CA ASP A 377 24.18 8.57 3.65
C ASP A 377 22.93 9.30 3.12
N ASP A 378 22.89 10.63 3.29
CA ASP A 378 21.77 11.49 2.91
C ASP A 378 20.44 11.13 3.62
N LEU A 379 20.50 10.40 4.73
CA LEU A 379 19.33 10.04 5.53
C LEU A 379 18.86 11.22 6.38
N PHE A 380 17.56 11.24 6.67
CA PHE A 380 17.01 12.13 7.69
C PHE A 380 15.96 11.40 8.52
N LYS A 381 15.85 11.79 9.80
CA LYS A 381 14.78 11.35 10.69
C LYS A 381 13.95 12.55 11.12
N LEU A 382 12.64 12.41 11.13
CA LEU A 382 11.78 13.40 11.76
C LEU A 382 12.02 13.37 13.28
N VAL A 383 12.12 14.55 13.88
CA VAL A 383 12.28 14.72 15.32
C VAL A 383 10.87 14.74 15.91
N ASP A 384 10.56 13.68 16.65
CA ASP A 384 9.29 13.51 17.32
C ASP A 384 9.16 14.51 18.48
N SER A 385 8.46 15.62 18.23
CA SER A 385 8.17 16.62 19.26
C SER A 385 7.11 16.17 20.27
N ALA A 386 6.39 15.07 20.01
CA ALA A 386 5.28 14.58 20.81
C ALA A 386 5.61 13.35 21.67
N GLY A 387 6.80 12.74 21.51
CA GLY A 387 7.23 11.57 22.27
C GLY A 387 6.46 10.28 21.95
N THR A 388 5.88 10.21 20.76
CA THR A 388 5.16 9.05 20.19
C THR A 388 6.07 7.86 19.84
N GLY A 389 7.38 8.07 19.74
CA GLY A 389 8.39 7.01 19.57
C GLY A 389 8.55 6.47 18.14
N PHE A 390 7.83 7.00 17.15
CA PHE A 390 7.98 6.59 15.75
C PHE A 390 8.97 7.48 15.00
N ALA A 391 10.12 6.91 14.63
CA ALA A 391 11.09 7.57 13.77
C ALA A 391 10.65 7.43 12.30
N HIS A 392 10.05 8.49 11.75
CA HIS A 392 9.85 8.58 10.30
C HIS A 392 11.18 8.94 9.64
N VAL A 393 11.70 8.02 8.83
CA VAL A 393 12.99 8.17 8.16
C VAL A 393 12.77 8.39 6.67
N GLY A 394 13.45 9.39 6.11
CA GLY A 394 13.54 9.65 4.69
C GLY A 394 14.99 9.72 4.23
N ARG A 395 15.18 10.01 2.94
CA ARG A 395 16.51 10.26 2.37
C ARG A 395 16.47 11.28 1.24
N PHE A 396 17.56 11.99 1.04
CA PHE A 396 17.79 12.77 -0.17
C PHE A 396 18.40 11.88 -1.26
N LEU A 397 18.12 12.20 -2.52
CA LEU A 397 18.64 11.52 -3.70
C LEU A 397 19.44 12.51 -4.53
N ARG A 398 20.67 12.14 -4.87
CA ARG A 398 21.59 12.99 -5.64
C ARG A 398 21.62 12.63 -7.12
N ASP A 399 21.86 13.62 -7.98
CA ASP A 399 22.15 13.40 -9.41
C ASP A 399 23.61 12.97 -9.63
N ASP A 400 23.97 12.64 -10.88
CA ASP A 400 25.33 12.23 -11.26
C ASP A 400 26.40 13.31 -10.97
N ALA A 401 25.99 14.56 -10.74
CA ALA A 401 26.88 15.65 -10.36
C ALA A 401 26.98 15.84 -8.83
N GLY A 402 26.37 14.95 -8.03
CA GLY A 402 26.40 14.97 -6.57
C GLY A 402 25.44 15.99 -5.94
N ARG A 403 24.54 16.60 -6.70
CA ARG A 403 23.58 17.59 -6.18
C ARG A 403 22.29 16.92 -5.77
N VAL A 404 21.69 17.37 -4.67
CA VAL A 404 20.34 16.93 -4.28
C VAL A 404 19.33 17.24 -5.38
N ALA A 405 18.76 16.18 -5.93
CA ALA A 405 17.83 16.20 -7.06
C ALA A 405 16.42 15.77 -6.67
N ALA A 406 16.27 15.00 -5.60
CA ALA A 406 14.98 14.59 -5.08
C ALA A 406 15.07 14.26 -3.58
N LEU A 407 13.91 14.07 -2.97
CA LEU A 407 13.71 13.56 -1.63
C LEU A 407 12.82 12.32 -1.72
N GLN A 408 13.14 11.27 -0.98
CA GLN A 408 12.31 10.09 -0.85
C GLN A 408 11.82 9.95 0.59
N PHE A 409 10.50 9.94 0.76
CA PHE A 409 9.85 9.84 2.06
C PHE A 409 8.56 9.03 1.95
N SER A 410 8.30 8.18 2.95
CA SER A 410 7.14 7.26 2.96
C SER A 410 6.98 6.45 1.67
N GLY A 411 8.11 6.02 1.07
CA GLY A 411 8.13 5.25 -0.17
C GLY A 411 7.90 6.04 -1.46
N ARG A 412 7.72 7.36 -1.40
CA ARG A 412 7.51 8.22 -2.59
C ARG A 412 8.74 9.08 -2.86
N ILE A 413 9.12 9.20 -4.13
CA ILE A 413 10.14 10.14 -4.59
C ILE A 413 9.46 11.45 -4.99
N ALA A 414 9.99 12.59 -4.56
CA ALA A 414 9.58 13.92 -4.96
C ALA A 414 10.79 14.70 -5.50
N ARG A 415 10.69 15.23 -6.72
CA ARG A 415 11.80 15.92 -7.40
C ARG A 415 11.94 17.34 -6.91
N ARG A 416 13.18 17.79 -6.71
CA ARG A 416 13.47 19.18 -6.41
C ARG A 416 13.10 20.08 -7.59
N VAL A 417 12.39 21.18 -7.33
CA VAL A 417 12.18 22.23 -8.32
C VAL A 417 13.49 22.98 -8.51
N ARG A 418 13.98 23.06 -9.75
CA ARG A 418 15.10 23.94 -10.07
C ARG A 418 14.55 25.37 -10.18
N SER A 419 14.98 26.25 -9.29
CA SER A 419 14.76 27.69 -9.36
C SER A 419 15.40 28.32 -10.59
#